data_AF-A0A6J4IZC5-F1
#
_entry.id   AF-A0A6J4IZC5-F1
#
_cell.length_a   1.000
_cell.length_b   1.000
_cell.length_c   1.000
_cell.angle_alpha   90.00
_cell.angle_beta   90.00
_cell.angle_gamma   90.00
#
_symmetry.space_group_name_H-M   'P 1'
#
loop_
_entity.id
_entity.type
_entity.pdbx_description
1 polymer ?
#
loop_
_entity_poly.entity_id
_entity_poly.type
_entity_poly.pdbx_seq_one_letter_code
_entity_poly.pdbx_strand_id
1 'polypeptide(L)'
;MILGVVVALVAGVLSAPSANAQVTAPTGADLCARVAYDAGFQGDPLVTAVAVGLAESECRPLAMGTNGPTAGCPSGSSDRGLWQINSCYSPNVLDSCAYDAACNGRAAYSLSAGGTEWNPWAAYKYGGFRSRLGEAVAAVDRLGVSGPGVTSRLSNRLNAFKRGADNALWHRSWNGSWSSWESLGGVLTSEPAAVSWGDNRIDVFVRGTDNALWHKWWGGSWSAWVSLGGELTSGPTAASWGDGRIDVFVRGPGDALWHRWWGGTWSGWGNMGGTLSSAPAAVSWGFNRIDVFVRGPGNALWHRWWGGSWSAWTSLGGALTSAPTAASWGPGRVDVFVRGPDRALWHRSWSGAWSSWTNLGGVLTSAPAAVSRAYNRIDVLARGTDNGMWHKWWDGTWRHWAGVGGTV
;
A
#
# COMPACT_ATOMS: atom_id res chain seq x y z
N MET A 1 -7.80 19.88 -70.79
CA MET A 1 -8.73 19.63 -69.68
C MET A 1 -7.88 19.16 -68.50
N ILE A 2 -7.44 20.10 -67.67
CA ILE A 2 -6.49 19.88 -66.56
C ILE A 2 -7.32 19.87 -65.28
N LEU A 3 -7.34 18.76 -64.54
CA LEU A 3 -7.86 18.70 -63.18
C LEU A 3 -6.67 18.75 -62.21
N GLY A 4 -6.61 19.81 -61.40
CA GLY A 4 -5.62 19.99 -60.35
C GLY A 4 -5.93 19.11 -59.13
N VAL A 5 -4.90 18.43 -58.63
CA VAL A 5 -4.91 17.78 -57.32
C VAL A 5 -4.29 18.75 -56.32
N VAL A 6 -5.08 19.17 -55.34
CA VAL A 6 -4.64 19.96 -54.18
C VAL A 6 -3.92 19.02 -53.21
N VAL A 7 -2.60 19.18 -53.09
CA VAL A 7 -1.81 18.57 -52.01
C VAL A 7 -1.80 19.54 -50.84
N ALA A 8 -2.55 19.23 -49.78
CA ALA A 8 -2.48 19.96 -48.53
C ALA A 8 -1.26 19.49 -47.73
N LEU A 9 -0.23 20.33 -47.66
CA LEU A 9 0.88 20.23 -46.71
C LEU A 9 0.37 20.59 -45.31
N VAL A 10 0.15 19.59 -44.45
CA VAL A 10 -0.03 19.84 -43.01
C VAL A 10 1.36 19.95 -42.39
N ALA A 11 1.72 21.17 -42.00
CA ALA A 11 2.92 21.44 -41.21
C ALA A 11 2.80 20.74 -39.86
N GLY A 12 3.69 19.77 -39.61
CA GLY A 12 3.82 19.13 -38.31
C GLY A 12 4.34 20.12 -37.29
N VAL A 13 3.48 20.54 -36.36
CA VAL A 13 3.90 21.21 -35.13
C VAL A 13 4.57 20.14 -34.27
N LEU A 14 5.91 20.10 -34.32
CA LEU A 14 6.72 19.40 -33.33
C LEU A 14 6.44 20.03 -31.97
N SER A 15 5.58 19.37 -31.19
CA SER A 15 5.36 19.72 -29.79
C SER A 15 6.65 19.36 -29.04
N ALA A 16 7.30 20.37 -28.47
CA ALA A 16 8.43 20.18 -27.58
C ALA A 16 8.07 19.20 -26.45
N PRO A 17 9.03 18.38 -25.96
CA PRO A 17 8.77 17.51 -24.82
C PRO A 17 8.35 18.38 -23.63
N SER A 18 7.14 18.15 -23.14
CA SER A 18 6.60 18.78 -21.95
C SER A 18 7.53 18.49 -20.78
N ALA A 19 7.78 19.55 -20.00
CA ALA A 19 8.71 19.64 -18.89
C ALA A 19 8.77 18.35 -18.04
N ASN A 20 10.00 17.91 -17.76
CA ASN A 20 10.33 16.97 -16.69
C ASN A 20 9.47 17.28 -15.45
N ALA A 21 8.49 16.42 -15.17
CA ALA A 21 7.93 16.33 -13.84
C ALA A 21 9.07 15.85 -12.93
N GLN A 22 9.70 16.81 -12.25
CA GLN A 22 10.67 16.54 -11.19
C GLN A 22 10.06 15.49 -10.26
N VAL A 23 10.74 14.35 -10.13
CA VAL A 23 10.47 13.40 -9.06
C VAL A 23 10.78 14.16 -7.78
N THR A 24 9.74 14.67 -7.12
CA THR A 24 9.89 15.43 -5.88
C THR A 24 10.53 14.51 -4.85
N ALA A 25 11.65 14.95 -4.27
CA ALA A 25 12.27 14.29 -3.12
C ALA A 25 11.21 14.04 -2.04
N PRO A 26 11.33 12.95 -1.24
CA PRO A 26 10.34 12.65 -0.21
C PRO A 26 10.12 13.88 0.68
N THR A 27 8.89 14.36 0.70
CA THR A 27 8.48 15.51 1.50
C THR A 27 8.54 15.16 2.99
N GLY A 28 8.57 16.17 3.88
CA GLY A 28 8.39 15.91 5.32
C GLY A 28 7.16 15.05 5.59
N ALA A 29 6.06 15.26 4.85
CA ALA A 29 4.86 14.43 4.93
C ALA A 29 5.12 12.95 4.66
N ASP A 30 5.94 12.62 3.64
CA ASP A 30 6.27 11.23 3.30
C ASP A 30 7.14 10.56 4.37
N LEU A 31 7.98 11.33 5.06
CA LEU A 31 8.73 10.84 6.22
C LEU A 31 7.78 10.55 7.39
N CYS A 32 6.93 11.51 7.76
CA CYS A 32 5.93 11.34 8.81
C CYS A 32 5.01 10.14 8.54
N ALA A 33 4.49 10.02 7.31
CA ALA A 33 3.62 8.91 6.94
C ALA A 33 4.31 7.57 7.16
N ARG A 34 5.56 7.44 6.72
CA ARG A 34 6.33 6.21 6.84
C ARG A 34 6.60 5.85 8.29
N VAL A 35 7.16 6.78 9.08
CA VAL A 35 7.53 6.47 10.47
C VAL A 35 6.31 6.35 11.38
N ALA A 36 5.20 7.03 11.08
CA ALA A 36 3.93 6.82 11.78
C ALA A 36 3.34 5.44 11.45
N TYR A 37 3.33 5.04 10.18
CA TYR A 37 2.87 3.71 9.78
C TYR A 37 3.72 2.60 10.41
N ASP A 38 5.04 2.77 10.43
CA ASP A 38 5.98 1.84 11.06
C ASP A 38 5.85 1.83 12.60
N ALA A 39 5.43 2.94 13.21
CA ALA A 39 5.13 3.02 14.64
C ALA A 39 3.83 2.29 15.03
N GLY A 40 2.94 2.00 14.08
CA GLY A 40 1.69 1.27 14.31
C GLY A 40 0.42 2.05 13.98
N PHE A 41 0.51 3.32 13.59
CA PHE A 41 -0.66 4.07 13.14
C PHE A 41 -1.22 3.47 11.85
N GLN A 42 -2.54 3.35 11.77
CA GLN A 42 -3.27 2.78 10.64
C GLN A 42 -4.50 3.64 10.33
N GLY A 43 -5.06 3.51 9.13
CA GLY A 43 -6.34 4.15 8.76
C GLY A 43 -6.38 5.66 9.02
N ASP A 44 -7.47 6.14 9.62
CA ASP A 44 -7.64 7.56 9.98
C ASP A 44 -6.65 8.04 11.04
N PRO A 45 -6.34 7.28 12.11
CA PRO A 45 -5.26 7.63 13.03
C PRO A 45 -3.91 7.91 12.35
N LEU A 46 -3.57 7.20 11.28
CA LEU A 46 -2.37 7.47 10.49
C LEU A 46 -2.44 8.82 9.76
N VAL A 47 -3.55 9.11 9.09
CA VAL A 47 -3.75 10.40 8.42
C VAL A 47 -3.69 11.55 9.44
N THR A 48 -4.34 11.38 10.59
CA THR A 48 -4.30 12.36 11.69
C THR A 48 -2.88 12.55 12.21
N ALA A 49 -2.12 11.47 12.42
CA ALA A 49 -0.74 11.55 12.87
C ALA A 49 0.12 12.37 11.90
N VAL A 50 0.02 12.11 10.60
CA VAL A 50 0.75 12.87 9.58
C VAL A 50 0.32 14.33 9.57
N ALA A 51 -0.98 14.62 9.65
CA ALA A 51 -1.50 15.98 9.68
C ALA A 51 -1.04 16.76 10.92
N VAL A 52 -1.00 16.12 12.09
CA VAL A 52 -0.46 16.71 13.32
C VAL A 52 1.03 16.98 13.16
N GLY A 53 1.83 16.01 12.72
CA GLY A 53 3.27 16.23 12.51
C GLY A 53 3.58 17.35 11.52
N LEU A 54 2.78 17.48 10.45
CA LEU A 54 2.87 18.57 9.48
C LEU A 54 2.51 19.94 10.07
N ALA A 55 1.58 19.98 11.01
CA ALA A 55 1.15 21.21 11.66
C ALA A 55 2.11 21.62 12.78
N GLU A 56 2.69 20.65 13.49
CA GLU A 56 3.62 20.88 14.60
C GLU A 56 5.02 21.27 14.13
N SER A 57 5.55 20.61 13.09
CA SER A 57 6.96 20.80 12.69
C SER A 57 7.22 20.82 11.19
N GLU A 58 6.17 20.74 10.37
CA GLU A 58 6.29 20.39 8.94
C GLU A 58 6.98 19.04 8.74
N CYS A 59 6.84 18.13 9.72
CA CYS A 59 7.51 16.84 9.75
C CYS A 59 9.03 16.93 9.62
N ARG A 60 9.66 17.87 10.35
CA ARG A 60 11.11 18.04 10.40
C ARG A 60 11.71 17.33 11.61
N PRO A 61 12.57 16.30 11.45
CA PRO A 61 13.09 15.51 12.57
C PRO A 61 13.87 16.31 13.61
N LEU A 62 14.50 17.41 13.21
CA LEU A 62 15.33 18.25 14.07
C LEU A 62 14.62 19.54 14.52
N ALA A 63 13.30 19.66 14.31
CA ALA A 63 12.56 20.83 14.77
C ALA A 63 12.57 20.93 16.31
N MET A 64 12.72 22.15 16.81
CA MET A 64 12.68 22.44 18.24
C MET A 64 11.91 23.74 18.51
N GLY A 65 10.92 23.67 19.39
CA GLY A 65 10.32 24.82 20.06
C GLY A 65 10.83 24.93 21.49
N THR A 66 11.00 26.15 22.02
CA THR A 66 11.32 26.37 23.44
C THR A 66 10.17 27.10 24.11
N ASN A 67 9.78 26.60 25.27
CA ASN A 67 8.72 27.17 26.08
C ASN A 67 9.31 27.69 27.39
N GLY A 68 8.94 28.90 27.75
CA GLY A 68 9.26 29.46 29.07
C GLY A 68 8.63 28.65 30.22
N PRO A 69 9.01 28.95 31.46
CA PRO A 69 8.42 28.35 32.65
C PRO A 69 6.88 28.39 32.65
N THR A 70 6.25 27.28 33.00
CA THR A 70 4.81 27.18 33.27
C THR A 70 4.57 26.51 34.62
N ALA A 71 3.32 26.55 35.12
CA ALA A 71 2.97 25.92 36.39
C ALA A 71 3.29 24.40 36.43
N GLY A 72 3.18 23.70 35.29
CA GLY A 72 3.55 22.28 35.17
C GLY A 72 5.03 22.02 34.86
N CYS A 73 5.73 23.04 34.36
CA CYS A 73 7.13 22.95 33.91
C CYS A 73 7.90 24.19 34.37
N PRO A 74 8.27 24.29 35.67
CA PRO A 74 8.83 25.51 36.24
C PRO A 74 10.22 25.87 35.70
N SER A 75 10.93 24.91 35.11
CA SER A 75 12.23 25.15 34.44
C SER A 75 12.09 25.46 32.94
N GLY A 76 10.86 25.59 32.43
CA GLY A 76 10.59 25.62 30.99
C GLY A 76 10.59 24.23 30.38
N SER A 77 10.41 24.16 29.06
CA SER A 77 10.43 22.89 28.32
C SER A 77 10.81 23.09 26.86
N SER A 78 11.09 21.99 26.17
CA SER A 78 11.39 21.97 24.74
C SER A 78 10.47 20.99 24.02
N ASP A 79 9.88 21.44 22.93
CA ASP A 79 9.10 20.62 22.01
C ASP A 79 10.01 20.12 20.90
N ARG A 80 10.09 18.80 20.70
CA ARG A 80 11.20 18.19 19.95
C ARG A 80 10.73 17.22 18.85
N GLY A 81 11.30 17.39 17.66
CA GLY A 81 11.15 16.50 16.52
C GLY A 81 9.83 16.57 15.78
N LEU A 82 9.51 15.50 15.04
CA LEU A 82 8.39 15.43 14.09
C LEU A 82 7.05 15.81 14.72
N TRP A 83 6.76 15.24 15.89
CA TRP A 83 5.53 15.49 16.64
C TRP A 83 5.75 16.44 17.83
N GLN A 84 6.84 17.21 17.85
CA GLN A 84 7.06 18.24 18.88
C GLN A 84 6.86 17.70 20.32
N ILE A 85 7.48 16.57 20.65
CA ILE A 85 7.29 15.89 21.94
C ILE A 85 7.97 16.69 23.08
N ASN A 86 7.14 17.19 23.99
CA ASN A 86 7.57 18.09 25.06
C ASN A 86 8.47 17.40 26.10
N SER A 87 9.63 17.99 26.41
CA SER A 87 10.63 17.43 27.33
C SER A 87 10.18 17.32 28.79
N CYS A 88 9.30 18.20 29.23
CA CYS A 88 8.84 18.22 30.61
C CYS A 88 7.63 17.29 30.81
N TYR A 89 6.68 17.28 29.88
CA TYR A 89 5.51 16.40 29.96
C TYR A 89 5.79 14.96 29.48
N SER A 90 6.90 14.72 28.79
CA SER A 90 7.35 13.39 28.35
C SER A 90 8.85 13.17 28.65
N PRO A 91 9.25 13.18 29.93
CA PRO A 91 10.68 13.13 30.32
C PRO A 91 11.36 11.81 29.95
N ASN A 92 10.58 10.73 29.76
CA ASN A 92 11.09 9.44 29.33
C ASN A 92 11.51 9.41 27.85
N VAL A 93 11.09 10.41 27.06
CA VAL A 93 11.52 10.56 25.67
C VAL A 93 12.76 11.45 25.66
N LEU A 94 13.92 10.81 25.70
CA LEU A 94 15.23 11.49 25.64
C LEU A 94 15.42 12.20 24.29
N ASP A 95 16.30 13.20 24.25
CA ASP A 95 16.60 13.95 23.02
C ASP A 95 17.06 13.04 21.87
N SER A 96 17.84 12.00 22.17
CA SER A 96 18.27 11.01 21.18
C SER A 96 17.10 10.27 20.51
N CYS A 97 15.99 10.08 21.23
CA CYS A 97 14.76 9.52 20.68
C CYS A 97 13.90 10.60 20.02
N ALA A 98 13.81 11.78 20.66
CA ALA A 98 12.95 12.85 20.18
C ALA A 98 13.38 13.38 18.81
N TYR A 99 14.68 13.37 18.50
CA TYR A 99 15.21 13.82 17.21
C TYR A 99 15.43 12.69 16.19
N ASP A 100 15.33 11.42 16.61
CA ASP A 100 15.26 10.29 15.69
C ASP A 100 13.83 10.10 15.17
N ALA A 101 13.65 10.14 13.85
CA ALA A 101 12.32 10.12 13.22
C ALA A 101 11.49 8.87 13.62
N ALA A 102 12.13 7.70 13.64
CA ALA A 102 11.46 6.45 13.95
C ALA A 102 11.10 6.35 15.45
N CYS A 103 12.00 6.79 16.33
CA CYS A 103 11.76 6.79 17.77
C CYS A 103 10.72 7.85 18.18
N ASN A 104 10.78 9.05 17.61
CA ASN A 104 9.78 10.10 17.80
C ASN A 104 8.39 9.61 17.36
N GLY A 105 8.29 8.89 16.23
CA GLY A 105 7.04 8.27 15.77
C GLY A 105 6.47 7.24 16.75
N ARG A 106 7.31 6.35 17.29
CA ARG A 106 6.88 5.37 18.33
C ARG A 106 6.43 6.06 19.62
N ALA A 107 7.12 7.11 20.03
CA ALA A 107 6.75 7.90 21.18
C ALA A 107 5.40 8.62 20.96
N ALA A 108 5.18 9.23 19.79
CA ALA A 108 3.90 9.82 19.42
C ALA A 108 2.76 8.79 19.39
N TYR A 109 3.01 7.58 18.87
CA TYR A 109 2.04 6.48 18.90
C TYR A 109 1.63 6.10 20.33
N SER A 110 2.60 5.92 21.22
CA SER A 110 2.33 5.60 22.63
C SER A 110 1.59 6.73 23.36
N LEU A 111 2.05 7.98 23.20
CA LEU A 111 1.49 9.15 23.87
C LEU A 111 0.08 9.50 23.40
N SER A 112 -0.26 9.14 22.15
CA SER A 112 -1.60 9.33 21.59
C SER A 112 -2.54 8.14 21.81
N ALA A 113 -2.17 7.20 22.69
CA ALA A 113 -2.92 5.95 22.92
C ALA A 113 -3.25 5.22 21.61
N GLY A 114 -2.23 5.01 20.77
CA GLY A 114 -2.37 4.40 19.45
C GLY A 114 -3.07 5.27 18.41
N GLY A 115 -3.10 6.59 18.62
CA GLY A 115 -3.75 7.58 17.75
C GLY A 115 -5.21 7.85 18.03
N THR A 116 -5.70 7.45 19.21
CA THR A 116 -7.08 7.71 19.66
C THR A 116 -7.19 8.99 20.51
N GLU A 117 -6.10 9.44 21.13
CA GLU A 117 -6.09 10.58 22.05
C GLU A 117 -5.03 11.62 21.66
N TRP A 118 -5.45 12.65 20.92
CA TRP A 118 -4.56 13.71 20.42
C TRP A 118 -4.63 15.02 21.22
N ASN A 119 -5.40 15.05 22.31
CA ASN A 119 -5.56 16.22 23.18
C ASN A 119 -4.24 16.83 23.73
N PRO A 120 -3.13 16.07 23.92
CA PRO A 120 -1.85 16.66 24.29
C PRO A 120 -1.24 17.59 23.24
N TRP A 121 -1.61 17.45 21.96
CA TRP A 121 -1.06 18.26 20.87
C TRP A 121 -1.90 19.50 20.60
N ALA A 122 -1.26 20.67 20.68
CA ALA A 122 -1.92 21.94 20.41
C ALA A 122 -2.45 22.01 18.97
N ALA A 123 -1.69 21.51 17.98
CA ALA A 123 -2.14 21.49 16.60
C ALA A 123 -3.42 20.67 16.39
N TYR A 124 -3.63 19.62 17.19
CA TYR A 124 -4.88 18.88 17.17
C TYR A 124 -5.99 19.62 17.91
N LYS A 125 -5.72 19.99 19.18
CA LYS A 125 -6.68 20.62 20.09
C LYS A 125 -7.29 21.90 19.53
N TYR A 126 -6.49 22.72 18.86
CA TYR A 126 -6.92 23.99 18.28
C TYR A 126 -7.22 23.89 16.77
N GLY A 127 -7.20 22.69 16.20
CA GLY A 127 -7.65 22.42 14.83
C GLY A 127 -6.65 22.77 13.72
N GLY A 128 -5.41 23.13 14.04
CA GLY A 128 -4.34 23.43 13.08
C GLY A 128 -4.05 22.28 12.10
N PHE A 129 -4.17 21.03 12.53
CA PHE A 129 -3.97 19.85 11.68
C PHE A 129 -4.95 19.77 10.50
N ARG A 130 -6.13 20.39 10.60
CA ARG A 130 -7.19 20.25 9.57
C ARG A 130 -6.77 20.82 8.21
N SER A 131 -5.94 21.87 8.19
CA SER A 131 -5.40 22.45 6.95
C SER A 131 -4.37 21.55 6.28
N ARG A 132 -3.77 20.61 7.02
CA ARG A 132 -2.76 19.65 6.54
C ARG A 132 -3.36 18.32 6.06
N LEU A 133 -4.66 18.08 6.25
CA LEU A 133 -5.29 16.80 5.94
C LEU A 133 -5.13 16.38 4.47
N GLY A 134 -5.20 17.31 3.52
CA GLY A 134 -5.02 16.99 2.10
C GLY A 134 -3.62 16.46 1.78
N GLU A 135 -2.58 17.10 2.33
CA GLU A 135 -1.19 16.67 2.20
C GLU A 135 -0.93 15.35 2.94
N ALA A 136 -1.50 15.19 4.13
CA ALA A 136 -1.39 13.98 4.92
C ALA A 136 -2.00 12.76 4.22
N VAL A 137 -3.21 12.89 3.67
CA VAL A 137 -3.85 11.84 2.88
C VAL A 137 -2.98 11.47 1.68
N ALA A 138 -2.48 12.47 0.95
CA ALA A 138 -1.62 12.23 -0.21
C ALA A 138 -0.32 11.50 0.16
N ALA A 139 0.27 11.79 1.32
CA ALA A 139 1.47 11.09 1.81
C ALA A 139 1.18 9.64 2.22
N VAL A 140 0.08 9.41 2.96
CA VAL A 140 -0.36 8.05 3.32
C VAL A 140 -0.68 7.22 2.09
N ASP A 141 -1.32 7.80 1.08
CA ASP A 141 -1.60 7.14 -0.19
C ASP A 141 -0.31 6.75 -0.94
N ARG A 142 0.75 7.57 -0.84
CA ARG A 142 2.08 7.28 -1.44
C ARG A 142 2.85 6.18 -0.72
N LEU A 143 2.54 5.87 0.54
CA LEU A 143 3.08 4.68 1.21
C LEU A 143 2.67 3.39 0.47
N GLY A 144 1.51 3.42 -0.19
CA GLY A 144 1.01 2.27 -0.94
C GLY A 144 0.75 1.06 -0.05
N VAL A 145 0.21 1.27 1.15
CA VAL A 145 -0.18 0.16 2.04
C VAL A 145 -1.12 -0.78 1.27
N SER A 146 -0.66 -2.02 1.04
CA SER A 146 -1.50 -3.07 0.47
C SER A 146 -2.58 -3.45 1.48
N GLY A 147 -3.74 -3.91 1.04
CA GLY A 147 -4.78 -4.39 1.96
C GLY A 147 -4.37 -5.66 2.72
N PRO A 148 -5.19 -6.13 3.67
CA PRO A 148 -4.96 -7.42 4.35
C PRO A 148 -4.84 -8.57 3.34
N GLY A 149 -3.92 -9.50 3.60
CA GLY A 149 -3.67 -10.66 2.74
C GLY A 149 -4.77 -11.72 2.89
N VAL A 150 -5.32 -12.21 1.77
CA VAL A 150 -6.26 -13.34 1.75
C VAL A 150 -5.81 -14.35 0.69
N THR A 151 -5.85 -15.63 1.04
CA THR A 151 -5.55 -16.72 0.09
C THR A 151 -6.40 -17.96 0.38
N SER A 152 -6.55 -18.83 -0.61
CA SER A 152 -7.19 -20.14 -0.47
C SER A 152 -6.17 -21.25 -0.68
N ARG A 153 -6.31 -22.35 0.08
CA ARG A 153 -5.45 -23.54 -0.04
C ARG A 153 -6.17 -24.78 -0.56
N LEU A 154 -7.50 -24.72 -0.60
CA LEU A 154 -8.42 -25.76 -1.06
C LEU A 154 -9.74 -25.07 -1.48
N SER A 155 -10.58 -25.76 -2.24
CA SER A 155 -11.98 -25.34 -2.44
C SER A 155 -12.67 -25.19 -1.07
N ASN A 156 -13.42 -24.09 -0.89
CA ASN A 156 -14.11 -23.76 0.36
C ASN A 156 -13.22 -23.65 1.63
N ARG A 157 -11.93 -23.32 1.48
CA ARG A 157 -11.06 -22.91 2.60
C ARG A 157 -10.45 -21.54 2.30
N LEU A 158 -10.74 -20.55 3.16
CA LEU A 158 -10.11 -19.23 3.11
C LEU A 158 -9.16 -19.05 4.29
N ASN A 159 -8.08 -18.32 4.09
CA ASN A 159 -7.17 -17.91 5.14
C ASN A 159 -7.00 -16.39 5.04
N ALA A 160 -7.25 -15.71 6.15
CA ALA A 160 -7.15 -14.27 6.27
C ALA A 160 -5.96 -13.93 7.17
N PHE A 161 -5.17 -12.96 6.72
CA PHE A 161 -3.98 -12.47 7.38
C PHE A 161 -4.07 -10.97 7.58
N LYS A 162 -3.63 -10.49 8.73
CA LYS A 162 -3.54 -9.05 9.02
C LYS A 162 -2.33 -8.74 9.88
N ARG A 163 -1.88 -7.50 9.85
CA ARG A 163 -1.07 -6.94 10.93
C ARG A 163 -1.97 -6.62 12.14
N GLY A 164 -1.60 -7.10 13.31
CA GLY A 164 -2.28 -6.74 14.57
C GLY A 164 -1.85 -5.37 15.08
N ALA A 165 -2.54 -4.88 16.12
CA ALA A 165 -2.13 -3.66 16.83
C ALA A 165 -0.78 -3.82 17.56
N ASP A 166 -0.41 -5.07 17.86
CA ASP A 166 0.90 -5.49 18.37
C ASP A 166 1.97 -5.60 17.25
N ASN A 167 1.63 -5.23 16.02
CA ASN A 167 2.41 -5.43 14.81
C ASN A 167 2.75 -6.89 14.49
N ALA A 168 2.12 -7.87 15.15
CA ALA A 168 2.31 -9.28 14.82
C ALA A 168 1.49 -9.68 13.58
N LEU A 169 1.87 -10.78 12.94
CA LEU A 169 1.04 -11.42 11.93
C LEU A 169 -0.09 -12.17 12.65
N TRP A 170 -1.33 -11.83 12.36
CA TRP A 170 -2.50 -12.58 12.84
C TRP A 170 -3.16 -13.34 11.70
N HIS A 171 -3.58 -14.56 11.98
CA HIS A 171 -4.20 -15.46 11.03
C HIS A 171 -5.54 -15.99 11.56
N ARG A 172 -6.49 -16.21 10.66
CA ARG A 172 -7.64 -17.08 10.91
C ARG A 172 -8.04 -17.79 9.62
N SER A 173 -8.67 -18.95 9.76
CA SER A 173 -9.15 -19.73 8.63
C SER A 173 -10.67 -19.90 8.64
N TRP A 174 -11.25 -20.12 7.46
CA TRP A 174 -12.66 -20.45 7.28
C TRP A 174 -12.80 -21.87 6.73
N ASN A 175 -13.71 -22.68 7.28
CA ASN A 175 -14.12 -24.02 6.80
C ASN A 175 -15.62 -24.29 7.04
N GLY A 176 -16.48 -23.34 6.68
CA GLY A 176 -17.90 -23.33 7.06
C GLY A 176 -18.19 -22.32 8.17
N SER A 177 -17.23 -22.10 9.07
CA SER A 177 -17.20 -20.98 10.02
C SER A 177 -15.78 -20.42 10.13
N TRP A 178 -15.64 -19.19 10.63
CA TRP A 178 -14.34 -18.60 10.92
C TRP A 178 -13.79 -19.14 12.23
N SER A 179 -12.51 -19.50 12.26
CA SER A 179 -11.77 -19.73 13.51
C SER A 179 -11.52 -18.42 14.25
N SER A 180 -11.18 -18.51 15.53
CA SER A 180 -10.56 -17.40 16.26
C SER A 180 -9.27 -16.94 15.58
N TRP A 181 -8.90 -15.69 15.81
CA TRP A 181 -7.60 -15.17 15.41
C TRP A 181 -6.50 -15.82 16.24
N GLU A 182 -5.47 -16.35 15.58
CA GLU A 182 -4.22 -16.82 16.18
C GLU A 182 -3.07 -15.87 15.80
N SER A 183 -2.18 -15.59 16.74
CA SER A 183 -0.96 -14.85 16.46
C SER A 183 0.10 -15.80 15.91
N LEU A 184 0.70 -15.45 14.78
CA LEU A 184 1.84 -16.12 14.16
C LEU A 184 3.17 -15.43 14.49
N GLY A 185 3.13 -14.44 15.40
CA GLY A 185 4.27 -13.67 15.87
C GLY A 185 4.88 -12.76 14.79
N GLY A 186 6.15 -12.42 14.99
CA GLY A 186 6.87 -11.45 14.17
C GLY A 186 6.55 -10.00 14.54
N VAL A 187 7.31 -9.06 13.96
CA VAL A 187 7.05 -7.62 14.06
C VAL A 187 7.07 -7.06 12.64
N LEU A 188 5.88 -6.79 12.11
CA LEU A 188 5.65 -6.42 10.73
C LEU A 188 5.69 -4.90 10.59
N THR A 189 6.36 -4.42 9.53
CA THR A 189 6.35 -3.01 9.10
C THR A 189 5.64 -2.84 7.76
N SER A 190 4.86 -3.85 7.34
CA SER A 190 3.96 -3.79 6.19
C SER A 190 2.73 -4.66 6.43
N GLU A 191 1.71 -4.51 5.59
CA GLU A 191 0.66 -5.52 5.49
C GLU A 191 1.22 -6.82 4.89
N PRO A 192 0.61 -7.98 5.23
CA PRO A 192 1.04 -9.28 4.73
C PRO A 192 0.53 -9.56 3.31
N ALA A 193 1.39 -10.13 2.46
CA ALA A 193 0.98 -10.75 1.20
C ALA A 193 0.95 -12.28 1.37
N ALA A 194 -0.18 -12.90 1.06
CA ALA A 194 -0.36 -14.34 1.16
C ALA A 194 -0.62 -14.94 -0.22
N VAL A 195 0.00 -16.08 -0.51
CA VAL A 195 -0.16 -16.83 -1.75
C VAL A 195 -0.21 -18.33 -1.47
N SER A 196 -0.93 -19.05 -2.30
CA SER A 196 -0.91 -20.51 -2.36
C SER A 196 -0.49 -20.91 -3.77
N TRP A 197 0.40 -21.90 -3.86
CA TRP A 197 0.82 -22.49 -5.13
C TRP A 197 0.39 -23.95 -5.28
N GLY A 198 -0.18 -24.55 -4.23
CA GLY A 198 -0.56 -25.94 -4.21
C GLY A 198 -1.43 -26.29 -3.01
N ASP A 199 -1.96 -27.50 -3.01
CA ASP A 199 -2.82 -27.98 -1.94
C ASP A 199 -2.08 -28.00 -0.60
N ASN A 200 -2.79 -27.56 0.45
CA ASN A 200 -2.24 -27.49 1.81
C ASN A 200 -0.94 -26.67 1.95
N ARG A 201 -0.73 -25.71 1.04
CA ARG A 201 0.42 -24.80 1.08
C ARG A 201 -0.03 -23.35 1.10
N ILE A 202 0.53 -22.57 2.01
CA ILE A 202 0.37 -21.12 2.06
C ILE A 202 1.72 -20.53 2.39
N ASP A 203 2.10 -19.46 1.70
CA ASP A 203 3.29 -18.68 1.96
C ASP A 203 2.84 -17.25 2.25
N VAL A 204 3.35 -16.68 3.35
CA VAL A 204 3.03 -15.32 3.81
C VAL A 204 4.31 -14.51 3.88
N PHE A 205 4.29 -13.36 3.22
CA PHE A 205 5.40 -12.45 3.07
C PHE A 205 5.09 -11.12 3.74
N VAL A 206 6.07 -10.59 4.47
CA VAL A 206 5.97 -9.32 5.17
C VAL A 206 7.29 -8.56 5.08
N ARG A 207 7.25 -7.25 5.30
CA ARG A 207 8.46 -6.48 5.61
C ARG A 207 8.71 -6.50 7.12
N GLY A 208 9.94 -6.79 7.52
CA GLY A 208 10.37 -6.77 8.93
C GLY A 208 10.83 -5.39 9.39
N THR A 209 11.21 -5.28 10.66
CA THR A 209 11.77 -4.04 11.25
C THR A 209 13.15 -3.67 10.68
N ASP A 210 13.83 -4.63 10.05
CA ASP A 210 15.09 -4.48 9.33
C ASP A 210 14.89 -4.10 7.85
N ASN A 211 13.66 -3.83 7.43
CA ASN A 211 13.24 -3.63 6.04
C ASN A 211 13.49 -4.84 5.11
N ALA A 212 13.85 -6.01 5.63
CA ALA A 212 13.98 -7.21 4.83
C ALA A 212 12.61 -7.84 4.52
N LEU A 213 12.57 -8.66 3.47
CA LEU A 213 11.45 -9.57 3.23
C LEU A 213 11.54 -10.74 4.21
N TRP A 214 10.52 -10.91 5.04
CA TRP A 214 10.37 -12.06 5.92
C TRP A 214 9.25 -12.95 5.42
N HIS A 215 9.45 -14.26 5.57
CA HIS A 215 8.60 -15.29 5.04
C HIS A 215 8.25 -16.34 6.10
N LYS A 216 6.99 -16.77 6.12
CA LYS A 216 6.49 -17.88 6.94
C LYS A 216 5.49 -18.67 6.11
N TRP A 217 5.49 -20.00 6.23
CA TRP A 217 4.63 -20.85 5.42
C TRP A 217 3.91 -21.92 6.23
N TRP A 218 2.82 -22.42 5.66
CA TRP A 218 2.07 -23.58 6.13
C TRP A 218 2.35 -24.79 5.25
N GLY A 219 2.63 -25.94 5.84
CA GLY A 219 2.77 -27.24 5.14
C GLY A 219 2.30 -28.42 5.98
N GLY A 220 1.24 -28.23 6.78
CA GLY A 220 0.82 -29.14 7.84
C GLY A 220 1.03 -28.57 9.25
N SER A 221 2.04 -27.70 9.37
CA SER A 221 2.21 -26.76 10.48
C SER A 221 2.80 -25.46 9.95
N TRP A 222 2.70 -24.40 10.74
CA TRP A 222 3.38 -23.14 10.47
C TRP A 222 4.90 -23.29 10.69
N SER A 223 5.69 -22.82 9.74
CA SER A 223 7.15 -22.78 9.85
C SER A 223 7.64 -21.75 10.86
N ALA A 224 8.94 -21.74 11.18
CA ALA A 224 9.58 -20.55 11.75
C ALA A 224 9.60 -19.39 10.73
N TRP A 225 9.82 -18.17 11.21
CA TRP A 225 10.08 -17.01 10.35
C TRP A 225 11.47 -17.13 9.71
N VAL A 226 11.55 -16.87 8.41
CA VAL A 226 12.80 -16.90 7.63
C VAL A 226 12.97 -15.58 6.91
N SER A 227 14.12 -14.93 7.08
CA SER A 227 14.48 -13.76 6.29
C SER A 227 14.91 -14.18 4.89
N LEU A 228 14.38 -13.51 3.88
CA LEU A 228 14.79 -13.60 2.48
C LEU A 228 15.63 -12.38 2.06
N GLY A 229 16.03 -11.54 3.02
CA GLY A 229 16.84 -10.34 2.81
C GLY A 229 16.15 -9.26 1.97
N GLY A 230 16.96 -8.41 1.34
CA GLY A 230 16.50 -7.27 0.55
C GLY A 230 16.26 -6.01 1.39
N GLU A 231 16.00 -4.89 0.71
CA GLU A 231 15.68 -3.60 1.34
C GLU A 231 14.35 -3.07 0.78
N LEU A 232 13.26 -3.29 1.49
CA LEU A 232 11.92 -3.01 1.01
C LEU A 232 11.46 -1.61 1.41
N THR A 233 10.93 -0.87 0.44
CA THR A 233 10.31 0.46 0.64
C THR A 233 8.79 0.43 0.38
N SER A 234 8.22 -0.77 0.24
CA SER A 234 6.77 -1.03 0.23
C SER A 234 6.47 -2.36 0.92
N GLY A 235 5.18 -2.64 1.14
CA GLY A 235 4.73 -4.02 1.38
C GLY A 235 4.99 -4.92 0.16
N PRO A 236 5.14 -6.24 0.37
CA PRO A 236 5.26 -7.19 -0.72
C PRO A 236 3.91 -7.45 -1.40
N THR A 237 3.99 -7.98 -2.62
CA THR A 237 2.90 -8.72 -3.28
C THR A 237 3.46 -10.04 -3.80
N ALA A 238 2.65 -11.09 -3.83
CA ALA A 238 3.07 -12.39 -4.29
C ALA A 238 2.03 -13.02 -5.22
N ALA A 239 2.50 -13.70 -6.25
CA ALA A 239 1.66 -14.46 -7.17
C ALA A 239 2.28 -15.84 -7.43
N SER A 240 1.42 -16.81 -7.73
CA SER A 240 1.81 -18.13 -8.22
C SER A 240 1.11 -18.39 -9.53
N TRP A 241 1.83 -18.97 -10.50
CA TRP A 241 1.29 -19.43 -11.77
C TRP A 241 1.28 -20.95 -11.91
N GLY A 242 1.67 -21.68 -10.87
CA GLY A 242 1.74 -23.14 -10.92
C GLY A 242 2.34 -23.75 -9.66
N ASP A 243 2.23 -25.07 -9.58
CA ASP A 243 2.77 -25.85 -8.48
C ASP A 243 4.29 -25.65 -8.34
N GLY A 244 4.75 -25.58 -7.09
CA GLY A 244 6.15 -25.34 -6.75
C GLY A 244 6.66 -23.94 -7.11
N ARG A 245 5.80 -22.99 -7.49
CA ARG A 245 6.22 -21.66 -7.94
C ARG A 245 5.59 -20.51 -7.16
N ILE A 246 6.43 -19.58 -6.72
CA ILE A 246 6.03 -18.29 -6.17
C ILE A 246 6.92 -17.21 -6.76
N ASP A 247 6.33 -16.05 -7.04
CA ASP A 247 7.06 -14.83 -7.37
C ASP A 247 6.61 -13.72 -6.42
N VAL A 248 7.58 -13.08 -5.77
CA VAL A 248 7.37 -11.97 -4.83
C VAL A 248 7.94 -10.70 -5.42
N PHE A 249 7.15 -9.64 -5.37
CA PHE A 249 7.50 -8.32 -5.89
C PHE A 249 7.40 -7.27 -4.81
N VAL A 250 8.35 -6.34 -4.80
CA VAL A 250 8.44 -5.25 -3.83
C VAL A 250 8.92 -3.98 -4.54
N ARG A 251 8.62 -2.81 -3.98
CA ARG A 251 9.43 -1.62 -4.26
C ARG A 251 10.66 -1.64 -3.35
N GLY A 252 11.82 -1.36 -3.91
CA GLY A 252 13.10 -1.35 -3.19
C GLY A 252 13.94 -0.10 -3.47
N PRO A 253 15.28 -0.16 -3.37
CA PRO A 253 16.16 0.97 -3.64
C PRO A 253 15.94 1.57 -5.03
N GLY A 254 16.01 2.90 -5.12
CA GLY A 254 15.76 3.66 -6.34
C GLY A 254 14.31 3.70 -6.80
N ASP A 255 13.36 3.35 -5.90
CA ASP A 255 11.95 3.17 -6.21
C ASP A 255 11.70 2.19 -7.36
N ALA A 256 12.64 1.27 -7.62
CA ALA A 256 12.50 0.24 -8.64
C ALA A 256 11.65 -0.93 -8.14
N LEU A 257 11.09 -1.70 -9.09
CA LEU A 257 10.54 -3.01 -8.78
C LEU A 257 11.68 -4.00 -8.56
N TRP A 258 11.62 -4.74 -7.46
CA TRP A 258 12.52 -5.85 -7.16
C TRP A 258 11.74 -7.14 -7.05
N HIS A 259 12.36 -8.22 -7.50
CA HIS A 259 11.71 -9.52 -7.63
C HIS A 259 12.58 -10.65 -7.09
N ARG A 260 11.93 -11.61 -6.43
CA ARG A 260 12.51 -12.86 -5.96
C ARG A 260 11.50 -13.97 -6.17
N TRP A 261 11.95 -15.18 -6.48
CA TRP A 261 11.04 -16.28 -6.76
C TRP A 261 11.50 -17.61 -6.15
N TRP A 262 10.54 -18.49 -5.94
CA TRP A 262 10.72 -19.87 -5.48
C TRP A 262 10.44 -20.84 -6.61
N GLY A 263 11.32 -21.82 -6.82
CA GLY A 263 11.13 -22.92 -7.79
C GLY A 263 11.85 -24.19 -7.35
N GLY A 264 11.73 -24.53 -6.06
CA GLY A 264 12.53 -25.56 -5.37
C GLY A 264 13.65 -24.98 -4.49
N THR A 265 14.17 -23.82 -4.88
CA THR A 265 15.00 -22.94 -4.03
C THR A 265 14.63 -21.49 -4.29
N TRP A 266 14.92 -20.60 -3.34
CA TRP A 266 14.77 -19.16 -3.56
C TRP A 266 15.87 -18.63 -4.49
N SER A 267 15.48 -17.89 -5.51
CA SER A 267 16.40 -17.13 -6.37
C SER A 267 17.11 -16.02 -5.59
N GLY A 268 18.13 -15.39 -6.19
CA GLY A 268 18.58 -14.07 -5.75
C GLY A 268 17.54 -12.97 -6.00
N TRP A 269 17.77 -11.77 -5.47
CA TRP A 269 17.00 -10.58 -5.79
C TRP A 269 17.38 -10.05 -7.18
N GLY A 270 16.38 -9.80 -8.03
CA GLY A 270 16.55 -9.18 -9.34
C GLY A 270 15.93 -7.78 -9.39
N ASN A 271 16.70 -6.80 -9.86
CA ASN A 271 16.19 -5.46 -10.14
C ASN A 271 15.47 -5.46 -11.49
N MET A 272 14.21 -5.02 -11.50
CA MET A 272 13.32 -4.99 -12.66
C MET A 272 13.12 -3.58 -13.23
N GLY A 273 13.80 -2.58 -12.67
CA GLY A 273 13.69 -1.17 -13.05
C GLY A 273 12.31 -0.58 -12.79
N GLY A 274 12.01 0.50 -13.51
CA GLY A 274 10.82 1.33 -13.29
C GLY A 274 11.03 2.36 -12.18
N THR A 275 10.03 3.22 -12.00
CA THR A 275 9.99 4.25 -10.94
C THR A 275 8.61 4.21 -10.30
N LEU A 276 8.50 3.52 -9.17
CA LEU A 276 7.25 3.16 -8.52
C LEU A 276 6.89 4.18 -7.45
N SER A 277 5.67 4.73 -7.54
CA SER A 277 5.07 5.60 -6.52
C SER A 277 3.98 4.89 -5.72
N SER A 278 3.94 3.55 -5.76
CA SER A 278 3.07 2.68 -4.96
C SER A 278 3.74 1.33 -4.68
N ALA A 279 3.15 0.53 -3.78
CA ALA A 279 3.39 -0.90 -3.77
C ALA A 279 2.94 -1.54 -5.10
N PRO A 280 3.60 -2.63 -5.53
CA PRO A 280 3.16 -3.40 -6.68
C PRO A 280 1.93 -4.26 -6.36
N ALA A 281 1.15 -4.57 -7.40
CA ALA A 281 0.16 -5.65 -7.40
C ALA A 281 0.54 -6.69 -8.43
N ALA A 282 0.55 -7.97 -8.06
CA ALA A 282 0.83 -9.07 -8.96
C ALA A 282 -0.36 -10.04 -9.04
N VAL A 283 -0.61 -10.57 -10.23
CA VAL A 283 -1.67 -11.56 -10.48
C VAL A 283 -1.19 -12.57 -11.51
N SER A 284 -1.58 -13.83 -11.34
CA SER A 284 -1.52 -14.82 -12.41
C SER A 284 -2.93 -15.14 -12.88
N TRP A 285 -3.08 -15.32 -14.18
CA TRP A 285 -4.32 -15.82 -14.79
C TRP A 285 -4.11 -17.15 -15.51
N GLY A 286 -2.90 -17.72 -15.49
CA GLY A 286 -2.60 -18.96 -16.19
C GLY A 286 -1.16 -19.42 -15.98
N PHE A 287 -0.89 -20.64 -16.42
CA PHE A 287 0.43 -21.24 -16.32
C PHE A 287 1.49 -20.38 -17.03
N ASN A 288 2.67 -20.26 -16.39
CA ASN A 288 3.80 -19.49 -16.90
C ASN A 288 3.47 -18.01 -17.19
N ARG A 289 2.53 -17.43 -16.44
CA ARG A 289 2.06 -16.05 -16.63
C ARG A 289 1.90 -15.31 -15.31
N ILE A 290 2.58 -14.17 -15.19
CA ILE A 290 2.35 -13.17 -14.13
C ILE A 290 2.24 -11.81 -14.78
N ASP A 291 1.31 -10.99 -14.31
CA ASP A 291 1.22 -9.58 -14.61
C ASP A 291 1.49 -8.77 -13.33
N VAL A 292 2.35 -7.75 -13.43
CA VAL A 292 2.68 -6.84 -12.33
C VAL A 292 2.27 -5.42 -12.71
N PHE A 293 1.55 -4.78 -11.80
CA PHE A 293 0.98 -3.46 -11.94
C PHE A 293 1.51 -2.53 -10.85
N VAL A 294 1.82 -1.30 -11.23
CA VAL A 294 2.32 -0.27 -10.31
C VAL A 294 1.73 1.08 -10.68
N ARG A 295 1.66 2.00 -9.71
CA ARG A 295 1.58 3.42 -10.05
C ARG A 295 2.99 3.94 -10.31
N GLY A 296 3.18 4.63 -11.42
CA GLY A 296 4.50 5.14 -11.84
C GLY A 296 4.46 6.63 -12.26
N PRO A 297 5.38 7.06 -13.14
CA PRO A 297 5.42 8.45 -13.63
C PRO A 297 4.07 8.93 -14.15
N GLY A 298 3.74 10.19 -13.84
CA GLY A 298 2.45 10.81 -14.18
C GLY A 298 1.26 10.27 -13.39
N ASN A 299 1.50 9.53 -12.30
CA ASN A 299 0.47 8.77 -11.58
C ASN A 299 -0.28 7.77 -12.48
N ALA A 300 0.29 7.35 -13.60
CA ALA A 300 -0.34 6.36 -14.48
C ALA A 300 -0.19 4.95 -13.93
N LEU A 301 -1.05 4.04 -14.39
CA LEU A 301 -0.89 2.60 -14.23
C LEU A 301 0.20 2.13 -15.18
N TRP A 302 1.27 1.56 -14.65
CA TRP A 302 2.32 0.91 -15.42
C TRP A 302 2.27 -0.60 -15.21
N HIS A 303 2.56 -1.33 -16.28
CA HIS A 303 2.40 -2.77 -16.35
C HIS A 303 3.60 -3.43 -17.01
N ARG A 304 3.97 -4.61 -16.52
CA ARG A 304 4.86 -5.56 -17.19
C ARG A 304 4.40 -6.98 -16.87
N TRP A 305 4.81 -7.94 -17.67
CA TRP A 305 4.38 -9.32 -17.48
C TRP A 305 5.49 -10.33 -17.79
N TRP A 306 5.33 -11.53 -17.23
CA TRP A 306 6.10 -12.72 -17.54
C TRP A 306 5.32 -13.63 -18.48
N GLY A 307 5.98 -14.17 -19.50
CA GLY A 307 5.41 -15.16 -20.43
C GLY A 307 6.47 -16.08 -21.03
N GLY A 308 7.46 -16.47 -20.21
CA GLY A 308 8.72 -17.11 -20.64
C GLY A 308 9.90 -16.13 -20.69
N SER A 309 9.62 -14.84 -20.84
CA SER A 309 10.52 -13.74 -20.53
C SER A 309 9.72 -12.58 -19.97
N TRP A 310 10.40 -11.63 -19.32
CA TRP A 310 9.76 -10.40 -18.87
C TRP A 310 9.62 -9.40 -20.02
N SER A 311 8.44 -8.81 -20.13
CA SER A 311 8.21 -7.69 -21.04
C SER A 311 8.93 -6.41 -20.58
N ALA A 312 9.03 -5.44 -21.49
CA ALA A 312 9.28 -4.05 -21.12
C ALA A 312 8.11 -3.50 -20.29
N TRP A 313 8.36 -2.37 -19.62
CA TRP A 313 7.32 -1.58 -18.95
C TRP A 313 6.45 -0.86 -19.98
N THR A 314 5.14 -0.96 -19.82
CA THR A 314 4.14 -0.28 -20.66
C THR A 314 3.21 0.54 -19.78
N SER A 315 2.99 1.80 -20.13
CA SER A 315 1.96 2.62 -19.49
C SER A 315 0.58 2.24 -20.02
N LEU A 316 -0.35 1.99 -19.10
CA LEU A 316 -1.78 1.82 -19.36
C LEU A 316 -2.56 3.11 -19.06
N GLY A 317 -1.87 4.23 -18.86
CA GLY A 317 -2.47 5.54 -18.60
C GLY A 317 -3.28 5.60 -17.30
N GLY A 318 -4.25 6.52 -17.26
CA GLY A 318 -5.03 6.81 -16.06
C GLY A 318 -4.31 7.77 -15.09
N ALA A 319 -5.01 8.18 -14.03
CA ALA A 319 -4.49 9.04 -12.98
C ALA A 319 -4.84 8.43 -11.61
N LEU A 320 -3.91 7.69 -11.03
CA LEU A 320 -4.13 6.87 -9.85
C LEU A 320 -3.82 7.67 -8.58
N THR A 321 -4.73 7.62 -7.61
CA THR A 321 -4.55 8.14 -6.25
C THR A 321 -4.41 7.03 -5.20
N SER A 322 -4.24 5.78 -5.64
CA SER A 322 -3.96 4.63 -4.78
C SER A 322 -2.96 3.69 -5.45
N ALA A 323 -2.43 2.73 -4.69
CA ALA A 323 -1.85 1.53 -5.29
C ALA A 323 -2.92 0.78 -6.13
N PRO A 324 -2.53 0.10 -7.22
CA PRO A 324 -3.44 -0.79 -7.93
C PRO A 324 -3.72 -2.06 -7.14
N THR A 325 -4.83 -2.71 -7.44
CA THR A 325 -5.10 -4.12 -7.10
C THR A 325 -5.52 -4.84 -8.37
N ALA A 326 -5.18 -6.12 -8.50
CA ALA A 326 -5.51 -6.91 -9.68
C ALA A 326 -6.06 -8.28 -9.28
N ALA A 327 -7.08 -8.74 -10.02
CA ALA A 327 -7.67 -10.06 -9.84
C ALA A 327 -7.88 -10.73 -11.19
N SER A 328 -7.93 -12.06 -11.19
CA SER A 328 -8.29 -12.87 -12.35
C SER A 328 -9.30 -13.93 -11.92
N TRP A 329 -10.35 -14.11 -12.72
CA TRP A 329 -11.31 -15.22 -12.55
C TRP A 329 -11.04 -16.40 -13.49
N GLY A 330 -9.97 -16.34 -14.29
CA GLY A 330 -9.62 -17.43 -15.19
C GLY A 330 -8.69 -17.05 -16.33
N PRO A 331 -8.33 -18.05 -17.15
CA PRO A 331 -7.41 -17.88 -18.28
C PRO A 331 -7.81 -16.73 -19.21
N GLY A 332 -6.81 -15.93 -19.58
CA GLY A 332 -6.95 -14.80 -20.49
C GLY A 332 -7.62 -13.57 -19.89
N ARG A 333 -7.94 -13.56 -18.58
CA ARG A 333 -8.59 -12.42 -17.92
C ARG A 333 -7.72 -11.82 -16.83
N VAL A 334 -7.59 -10.49 -16.84
CA VAL A 334 -7.15 -9.70 -15.69
C VAL A 334 -8.07 -8.50 -15.53
N ASP A 335 -8.38 -8.14 -14.29
CA ASP A 335 -9.09 -6.91 -13.95
C ASP A 335 -8.25 -6.13 -12.95
N VAL A 336 -7.98 -4.87 -13.26
CA VAL A 336 -7.20 -3.96 -12.43
C VAL A 336 -8.11 -2.86 -11.93
N PHE A 337 -8.01 -2.57 -10.63
CA PHE A 337 -8.79 -1.56 -9.94
C PHE A 337 -7.87 -0.56 -9.24
N VAL A 338 -8.29 0.70 -9.28
CA VAL A 338 -7.57 1.81 -8.68
C VAL A 338 -8.56 2.83 -8.14
N ARG A 339 -8.11 3.69 -7.23
CA ARG A 339 -8.83 4.93 -6.91
C ARG A 339 -8.37 6.06 -7.85
N GLY A 340 -9.31 6.80 -8.40
CA GLY A 340 -9.04 7.98 -9.24
C GLY A 340 -8.93 9.29 -8.45
N PRO A 341 -8.69 10.44 -9.11
CA PRO A 341 -8.61 11.75 -8.45
C PRO A 341 -9.95 12.21 -7.88
N ASP A 342 -11.05 11.75 -8.47
CA ASP A 342 -12.43 11.90 -8.00
C ASP A 342 -12.77 10.99 -6.82
N ARG A 343 -11.80 10.22 -6.31
CA ARG A 343 -11.95 9.19 -5.28
C ARG A 343 -12.88 8.04 -5.69
N ALA A 344 -13.30 7.96 -6.94
CA ALA A 344 -14.10 6.83 -7.42
C ALA A 344 -13.24 5.58 -7.65
N LEU A 345 -13.89 4.42 -7.70
CA LEU A 345 -13.27 3.20 -8.18
C LEU A 345 -13.19 3.23 -9.70
N TRP A 346 -11.98 3.12 -10.23
CA TRP A 346 -11.74 3.00 -11.67
C TRP A 346 -11.24 1.60 -11.99
N HIS A 347 -11.70 1.08 -13.14
CA HIS A 347 -11.48 -0.29 -13.57
C HIS A 347 -10.99 -0.35 -15.01
N ARG A 348 -10.07 -1.29 -15.27
CA ARG A 348 -9.64 -1.67 -16.61
C ARG A 348 -9.43 -3.18 -16.65
N SER A 349 -9.70 -3.83 -17.78
CA SER A 349 -9.55 -5.28 -17.91
C SER A 349 -8.78 -5.70 -19.16
N TRP A 350 -8.15 -6.86 -19.09
CA TRP A 350 -7.52 -7.56 -20.21
C TRP A 350 -8.36 -8.77 -20.60
N SER A 351 -8.67 -8.89 -21.89
CA SER A 351 -9.28 -10.09 -22.49
C SER A 351 -8.80 -10.31 -23.93
N GLY A 352 -7.48 -10.41 -24.09
CA GLY A 352 -6.80 -10.37 -25.40
C GLY A 352 -6.42 -8.96 -25.87
N ALA A 353 -7.10 -7.94 -25.33
CA ALA A 353 -6.70 -6.54 -25.39
C ALA A 353 -7.10 -5.84 -24.09
N TRP A 354 -6.45 -4.71 -23.80
CA TRP A 354 -6.80 -3.84 -22.67
C TRP A 354 -8.02 -2.98 -23.01
N SER A 355 -9.09 -3.05 -22.20
CA SER A 355 -10.29 -2.20 -22.32
C SER A 355 -9.97 -0.72 -22.13
N SER A 356 -10.91 0.20 -22.34
CA SER A 356 -10.79 1.57 -21.80
C SER A 356 -10.94 1.57 -20.27
N TRP A 357 -10.56 2.68 -19.63
CA TRP A 357 -10.86 2.93 -18.22
C TRP A 357 -12.36 3.16 -18.04
N THR A 358 -12.94 2.49 -17.04
CA THR A 358 -14.36 2.59 -16.67
C THR A 358 -14.46 3.11 -15.24
N ASN A 359 -15.22 4.19 -15.03
CA ASN A 359 -15.57 4.67 -13.69
C ASN A 359 -16.71 3.82 -13.12
N LEU A 360 -16.47 3.18 -11.99
CA LEU A 360 -17.41 2.30 -11.29
C LEU A 360 -18.12 2.99 -10.11
N GLY A 361 -17.87 4.29 -9.92
CA GLY A 361 -18.46 5.17 -8.92
C GLY A 361 -17.94 4.91 -7.50
N GLY A 362 -18.65 5.49 -6.53
CA GLY A 362 -18.27 5.48 -5.11
C GLY A 362 -17.33 6.62 -4.72
N VAL A 363 -17.08 6.75 -3.41
CA VAL A 363 -16.11 7.70 -2.85
C VAL A 363 -15.24 6.94 -1.85
N LEU A 364 -14.07 6.51 -2.31
CA LEU A 364 -13.16 5.63 -1.56
C LEU A 364 -12.23 6.47 -0.67
N THR A 365 -12.08 6.05 0.58
CA THR A 365 -11.09 6.57 1.55
C THR A 365 -9.88 5.65 1.70
N SER A 366 -9.82 4.53 0.96
CA SER A 366 -8.68 3.61 0.90
C SER A 366 -8.33 3.21 -0.54
N ALA A 367 -7.21 2.51 -0.72
CA ALA A 367 -7.00 1.70 -1.91
C ALA A 367 -8.06 0.57 -1.97
N PRO A 368 -8.51 0.17 -3.18
CA PRO A 368 -9.39 -0.99 -3.32
C PRO A 368 -8.61 -2.31 -3.11
N ALA A 369 -9.31 -3.34 -2.65
CA ALA A 369 -8.84 -4.72 -2.64
C ALA A 369 -9.76 -5.58 -3.51
N ALA A 370 -9.21 -6.30 -4.49
CA ALA A 370 -9.99 -7.14 -5.40
C ALA A 370 -9.60 -8.62 -5.27
N VAL A 371 -10.59 -9.49 -5.36
CA VAL A 371 -10.40 -10.95 -5.37
C VAL A 371 -11.40 -11.60 -6.31
N SER A 372 -11.02 -12.74 -6.89
CA SER A 372 -11.97 -13.65 -7.54
C SER A 372 -12.15 -14.90 -6.69
N ARG A 373 -13.41 -15.31 -6.52
CA ARG A 373 -13.79 -16.53 -5.79
C ARG A 373 -14.40 -17.62 -6.67
N ALA A 374 -14.65 -17.30 -7.94
CA ALA A 374 -15.24 -18.20 -8.93
C ALA A 374 -15.06 -17.62 -10.33
N TYR A 375 -15.22 -18.45 -11.35
CA TYR A 375 -15.28 -18.01 -12.73
C TYR A 375 -16.34 -16.92 -12.92
N ASN A 376 -16.02 -15.87 -13.67
CA ASN A 376 -16.91 -14.72 -13.92
C ASN A 376 -17.36 -13.98 -12.64
N ARG A 377 -16.56 -14.03 -11.57
CA ARG A 377 -16.81 -13.32 -10.31
C ARG A 377 -15.60 -12.49 -9.87
N ILE A 378 -15.81 -11.21 -9.60
CA ILE A 378 -14.89 -10.36 -8.81
C ILE A 378 -15.65 -9.73 -7.68
N ASP A 379 -15.01 -9.69 -6.53
CA ASP A 379 -15.43 -8.95 -5.35
C ASP A 379 -14.37 -7.86 -5.09
N VAL A 380 -14.81 -6.61 -5.04
CA VAL A 380 -13.99 -5.43 -4.73
C VAL A 380 -14.47 -4.82 -3.42
N LEU A 381 -13.54 -4.66 -2.49
CA LEU A 381 -13.77 -4.05 -1.19
C LEU A 381 -12.99 -2.75 -1.09
N ALA A 382 -13.59 -1.74 -0.48
CA ALA A 382 -12.92 -0.49 -0.16
C ALA A 382 -13.58 0.22 1.02
N ARG A 383 -12.84 1.09 1.69
CA ARG A 383 -13.38 1.91 2.77
C ARG A 383 -14.13 3.13 2.19
N GLY A 384 -15.30 3.42 2.74
CA GLY A 384 -16.13 4.57 2.39
C GLY A 384 -15.85 5.81 3.22
N THR A 385 -16.58 6.90 2.96
CA THR A 385 -16.48 8.16 3.73
C THR A 385 -17.00 8.07 5.16
N ASP A 386 -17.79 7.06 5.44
CA ASP A 386 -18.31 6.68 6.77
C ASP A 386 -17.35 5.78 7.56
N ASN A 387 -16.14 5.54 7.03
CA ASN A 387 -15.20 4.53 7.52
C ASN A 387 -15.75 3.10 7.54
N GLY A 388 -16.89 2.88 6.87
CA GLY A 388 -17.45 1.57 6.68
C GLY A 388 -16.72 0.80 5.58
N MET A 389 -16.76 -0.52 5.66
CA MET A 389 -16.36 -1.37 4.53
C MET A 389 -17.50 -1.42 3.50
N TRP A 390 -17.18 -1.15 2.25
CA TRP A 390 -18.11 -1.20 1.12
C TRP A 390 -17.66 -2.26 0.11
N HIS A 391 -18.64 -2.90 -0.50
CA HIS A 391 -18.45 -4.00 -1.45
C HIS A 391 -19.12 -3.70 -2.79
N LYS A 392 -18.39 -3.89 -3.88
CA LYS A 392 -18.89 -3.88 -5.25
C LYS A 392 -18.44 -5.17 -5.92
N TRP A 393 -19.27 -5.75 -6.79
CA TRP A 393 -18.92 -7.00 -7.43
C TRP A 393 -19.39 -7.13 -8.86
N TRP A 394 -18.74 -8.05 -9.57
CA TRP A 394 -19.08 -8.50 -10.91
C TRP A 394 -19.66 -9.90 -10.86
N ASP A 395 -20.80 -10.13 -11.51
CA ASP A 395 -21.39 -11.47 -11.72
C ASP A 395 -21.92 -11.65 -13.16
N GLY A 396 -21.23 -11.05 -14.13
CA GLY A 396 -21.70 -10.84 -15.50
C GLY A 396 -22.13 -9.39 -15.76
N THR A 397 -22.37 -8.63 -14.70
CA THR A 397 -22.49 -7.17 -14.72
C THR A 397 -21.99 -6.58 -13.40
N TRP A 398 -21.62 -5.30 -13.40
CA TRP A 398 -21.22 -4.58 -12.19
C TRP A 398 -22.45 -4.23 -11.34
N ARG A 399 -22.47 -4.68 -10.08
CA ARG A 399 -23.53 -4.33 -9.13
C ARG A 399 -23.25 -3.00 -8.42
N HIS A 400 -24.28 -2.46 -7.78
CA HIS A 400 -24.15 -1.26 -6.95
C HIS A 400 -23.29 -1.53 -5.71
N TRP A 401 -22.76 -0.46 -5.12
CA TRP A 401 -22.07 -0.55 -3.83
C TRP A 401 -23.05 -0.99 -2.74
N ALA A 402 -22.63 -1.94 -1.92
CA ALA A 402 -23.35 -2.40 -0.74
C ALA A 402 -22.45 -2.26 0.50
N GLY A 403 -23.01 -1.75 1.59
CA GLY A 403 -22.33 -1.70 2.87
C GLY A 403 -22.18 -3.11 3.45
N VAL A 404 -20.98 -3.42 3.94
CA VAL A 404 -20.66 -4.71 4.60
C VAL A 404 -20.74 -4.60 6.13
N GLY A 405 -20.82 -3.37 6.65
CA GLY A 405 -20.80 -3.09 8.10
C GLY A 405 -19.38 -3.12 8.70
N GLY A 406 -19.27 -2.64 9.94
CA GLY A 406 -18.00 -2.47 10.67
C GLY A 406 -17.26 -1.19 10.31
N THR A 407 -16.54 -0.62 11.28
CA THR A 407 -15.58 0.49 11.10
C THR A 407 -14.19 -0.09 10.85
N VAL A 408 -13.52 0.37 9.78
CA VAL A 408 -12.21 -0.15 9.31
C VAL A 408 -11.13 0.91 9.19
#